data_AF-A0A849AK08-F1
#
_entry.id   AF-A0A849AK08-F1
#
_cell.length_a   1.000
_cell.length_b   1.000
_cell.length_c   1.000
_cell.angle_alpha   90.00
_cell.angle_beta   90.00
_cell.angle_gamma   90.00
#
_symmetry.space_group_name_H-M   'P 1'
#
loop_
_entity.id
_entity.type
_entity.pdbx_description
1 polymer ?
#
loop_
_entity_poly.entity_id
_entity_poly.type
_entity_poly.pdbx_seq_one_letter_code
_entity_poly.pdbx_strand_id
1 'polypeptide(L)'
;MAELLFFSGTMDCGKSTLALQMEHNHRARGRRGLVFTKHDRAGESVLSSRLGLSHPALEVHDDLDFWDLVVEQATGGRVIDYLICDEAQFYTPVQVEQLAKLVDEMHIDVYAFGITADFRTELFPGSRRLIELADRIQVPQVEALCWCGRRATHNARVVDGDMVVEGEQVVVGDISGGSSATVEYEVLCRRHYMRRMTSHAARAQAVSPEVLPFDLDLCPLPGAGRDAADPATGESRSGLA
;
A
#
# COMPACT_ATOMS: atom_id res chain seq x y z
N MET A 1 22.63 -2.15 -19.40
CA MET A 1 21.66 -3.23 -19.66
C MET A 1 20.32 -2.70 -19.22
N ALA A 2 19.22 -3.10 -19.86
CA ALA A 2 17.91 -2.80 -19.31
C ALA A 2 17.76 -3.50 -17.96
N GLU A 3 16.96 -2.94 -17.05
CA GLU A 3 16.76 -3.50 -15.71
C GLU A 3 15.27 -3.57 -15.34
N LEU A 4 14.90 -4.59 -14.57
CA LEU A 4 13.66 -4.68 -13.82
C LEU A 4 13.87 -4.10 -12.40
N LEU A 5 13.39 -2.89 -12.17
CA LEU A 5 13.44 -2.22 -10.87
C LEU A 5 12.09 -2.29 -10.17
N PHE A 6 12.07 -2.80 -8.94
CA PHE A 6 10.88 -2.79 -8.10
C PHE A 6 11.01 -1.78 -6.95
N PHE A 7 10.22 -0.71 -7.00
CA PHE A 7 10.06 0.25 -5.92
C PHE A 7 8.96 -0.21 -4.97
N SER A 8 9.37 -0.67 -3.80
CA SER A 8 8.47 -1.20 -2.78
C SER A 8 8.45 -0.33 -1.53
N GLY A 9 7.25 -0.06 -1.03
CA GLY A 9 7.04 0.58 0.28
C GLY A 9 5.61 0.39 0.76
N THR A 10 5.26 0.98 1.90
CA THR A 10 3.86 0.96 2.36
C THR A 10 2.97 1.82 1.48
N MET A 11 1.68 1.90 1.80
CA MET A 11 0.88 3.04 1.35
C MET A 11 1.56 4.35 1.80
N ASP A 12 1.30 5.43 1.06
CA ASP A 12 1.68 6.81 1.42
C ASP A 12 3.18 7.16 1.44
N CYS A 13 4.05 6.27 0.99
CA CYS A 13 5.48 6.57 0.80
C CYS A 13 5.82 7.26 -0.55
N GLY A 14 4.82 7.82 -1.24
CA GLY A 14 5.04 8.62 -2.46
C GLY A 14 5.38 7.84 -3.74
N LYS A 15 5.05 6.54 -3.82
CA LYS A 15 5.34 5.68 -5.00
C LYS A 15 4.84 6.27 -6.33
N SER A 16 3.54 6.56 -6.43
CA SER A 16 2.95 7.11 -7.65
C SER A 16 3.52 8.49 -8.02
N THR A 17 3.93 9.31 -7.04
CA THR A 17 4.64 10.57 -7.32
C THR A 17 6.00 10.30 -7.96
N LEU A 18 6.77 9.34 -7.43
CA LEU A 18 8.06 8.97 -8.00
C LEU A 18 7.90 8.36 -9.40
N ALA A 19 6.88 7.53 -9.62
CA ALA A 19 6.55 6.97 -10.92
C ALA A 19 6.29 8.07 -11.98
N LEU A 20 5.48 9.06 -11.62
CA LEU A 20 5.17 10.22 -12.49
C LEU A 20 6.40 11.11 -12.74
N GLN A 21 7.25 11.31 -11.73
CA GLN A 21 8.51 12.03 -11.91
C GLN A 21 9.45 11.27 -12.87
N MET A 22 9.47 9.94 -12.79
CA MET A 22 10.30 9.10 -13.64
C MET A 22 9.82 9.12 -15.09
N GLU A 23 8.51 8.98 -15.33
CA GLU A 23 7.90 9.16 -16.66
C GLU A 23 8.30 10.52 -17.26
N HIS A 24 8.08 11.59 -16.49
CA HIS A 24 8.37 12.95 -16.95
C HIS A 24 9.84 13.11 -17.34
N ASN A 25 10.77 12.61 -16.50
CA ASN A 25 12.20 12.71 -16.75
C ASN A 25 12.64 11.93 -18.00
N HIS A 26 12.14 10.71 -18.18
CA HIS A 26 12.45 9.92 -19.37
C HIS A 26 11.92 10.59 -20.64
N ARG A 27 10.66 11.04 -20.60
CA ARG A 27 10.01 11.71 -21.73
C ARG A 27 10.67 13.04 -22.08
N ALA A 28 11.12 13.82 -21.09
CA ALA A 28 11.88 15.05 -21.29
C ALA A 28 13.24 14.81 -21.98
N ARG A 29 13.76 13.58 -21.93
CA ARG A 29 14.96 13.16 -22.67
C ARG A 29 14.66 12.48 -24.01
N GLY A 30 13.41 12.54 -24.46
CA GLY A 30 12.99 11.99 -25.76
C GLY A 30 12.76 10.48 -25.77
N ARG A 31 12.84 9.81 -24.62
CA ARG A 31 12.49 8.39 -24.49
C ARG A 31 10.97 8.23 -24.52
N ARG A 32 10.50 7.10 -25.05
CA ARG A 32 9.08 6.74 -25.16
C ARG A 32 8.79 5.59 -24.23
N GLY A 33 7.75 5.71 -23.41
CA GLY A 33 7.36 4.64 -22.51
C GLY A 33 5.85 4.46 -22.45
N LEU A 34 5.44 3.34 -21.88
CA LEU A 34 4.06 3.07 -21.54
C LEU A 34 3.90 3.10 -20.03
N VAL A 35 2.80 3.69 -19.57
CA VAL A 35 2.43 3.75 -18.16
C VAL A 35 1.26 2.83 -17.96
N PHE A 36 1.35 1.97 -16.96
CA PHE A 36 0.34 0.99 -16.59
C PHE A 36 -0.10 1.23 -15.15
N THR A 37 -1.37 0.99 -14.88
CA THR A 37 -1.93 0.99 -13.53
C THR A 37 -2.98 -0.10 -13.41
N LYS A 38 -3.30 -0.50 -12.19
CA LYS A 38 -4.37 -1.45 -11.90
C LYS A 38 -5.13 -1.02 -10.66
N HIS A 39 -6.44 -0.85 -10.78
CA HIS A 39 -7.29 -0.38 -9.69
C HIS A 39 -6.87 0.99 -9.12
N ASP A 40 -6.46 1.94 -9.97
CA ASP A 40 -6.18 3.31 -9.49
C ASP A 40 -7.45 3.97 -8.95
N ARG A 41 -7.29 4.69 -7.83
CA ARG A 41 -8.36 5.42 -7.15
C ARG A 41 -9.00 6.54 -7.98
N ALA A 42 -8.30 7.07 -8.99
CA ALA A 42 -8.79 8.18 -9.81
C ALA A 42 -9.68 7.73 -10.98
N GLY A 43 -9.87 6.41 -11.15
CA GLY A 43 -10.66 5.81 -12.21
C GLY A 43 -9.81 5.01 -13.21
N GLU A 44 -10.49 4.35 -14.13
CA GLU A 44 -9.86 3.56 -15.18
C GLU A 44 -8.89 4.43 -16.01
N SER A 45 -7.70 3.91 -16.30
CA SER A 45 -6.75 4.51 -17.26
C SER A 45 -6.05 5.81 -16.83
N VAL A 46 -5.96 6.11 -15.54
CA VAL A 46 -5.17 7.26 -15.05
C VAL A 46 -4.31 6.86 -13.85
N LEU A 47 -3.01 7.15 -13.94
CA LEU A 47 -2.11 7.09 -12.78
C LEU A 47 -2.20 8.41 -12.02
N SER A 48 -2.52 8.38 -10.72
CA SER A 48 -2.71 9.58 -9.90
C SER A 48 -1.91 9.59 -8.58
N SER A 49 -1.28 10.72 -8.26
CA SER A 49 -0.60 10.91 -6.97
C SER A 49 -1.43 11.73 -5.97
N ARG A 50 -1.14 11.54 -4.67
CA ARG A 50 -1.75 12.34 -3.58
C ARG A 50 -1.41 13.82 -3.65
N LEU A 51 -0.37 14.20 -4.39
CA LEU A 51 0.06 15.58 -4.59
C LEU A 51 -0.59 16.24 -5.81
N GLY A 52 -1.58 15.60 -6.44
CA GLY A 52 -2.33 16.16 -7.56
C GLY A 52 -1.65 16.04 -8.92
N LEU A 53 -0.53 15.30 -9.02
CA LEU A 53 0.03 14.91 -10.32
C LEU A 53 -0.76 13.74 -10.90
N SER A 54 -0.94 13.72 -12.22
CA SER A 54 -1.59 12.64 -12.95
C SER A 54 -1.00 12.44 -14.35
N HIS A 55 -1.06 11.22 -14.87
CA HIS A 55 -0.68 10.90 -16.24
C HIS A 55 -1.61 9.81 -16.82
N PRO A 56 -1.97 9.85 -18.11
CA PRO A 56 -2.69 8.75 -18.75
C PRO A 56 -1.96 7.42 -18.58
N ALA A 57 -2.69 6.38 -18.25
CA ALA A 57 -2.16 5.04 -18.04
C ALA A 57 -3.04 4.00 -18.74
N LEU A 58 -2.48 2.84 -19.03
CA LEU A 58 -3.21 1.68 -19.51
C LEU A 58 -3.63 0.84 -18.30
N GLU A 59 -4.92 0.50 -18.22
CA GLU A 59 -5.42 -0.39 -17.18
C GLU A 59 -4.90 -1.82 -17.44
N VAL A 60 -4.40 -2.47 -16.39
CA VAL A 60 -3.95 -3.86 -16.45
C VAL A 60 -5.06 -4.76 -15.94
N HIS A 61 -5.57 -5.61 -16.83
CA HIS A 61 -6.50 -6.68 -16.48
C HIS A 61 -5.74 -8.00 -16.28
N ASP A 62 -6.37 -9.01 -15.67
CA ASP A 62 -5.71 -10.30 -15.40
C ASP A 62 -5.32 -11.07 -16.68
N ASP A 63 -6.00 -10.79 -17.79
CA ASP A 63 -5.79 -11.38 -19.11
C ASP A 63 -4.88 -10.55 -20.02
N LEU A 64 -4.43 -9.36 -19.58
CA LEU A 64 -3.48 -8.56 -20.33
C LEU A 64 -2.13 -9.28 -20.43
N ASP A 65 -1.68 -9.51 -21.66
CA ASP A 65 -0.32 -10.00 -21.97
C ASP A 65 0.59 -8.81 -22.34
N PHE A 66 1.59 -8.55 -21.49
CA PHE A 66 2.54 -7.44 -21.72
C PHE A 66 3.42 -7.65 -22.95
N TRP A 67 3.77 -8.91 -23.24
CA TRP A 67 4.64 -9.24 -24.37
C TRP A 67 3.93 -8.95 -25.69
N ASP A 68 2.72 -9.47 -25.84
CA ASP A 68 1.93 -9.29 -27.07
C ASP A 68 1.62 -7.82 -27.31
N LEU A 69 1.23 -7.08 -26.26
CA LEU A 69 0.98 -5.64 -26.36
C LEU A 69 2.22 -4.89 -26.85
N VAL A 70 3.39 -5.14 -26.26
CA VAL A 70 4.62 -4.44 -26.64
C VAL A 70 5.07 -4.83 -28.06
N VAL A 71 4.95 -6.10 -28.44
CA VAL A 71 5.27 -6.57 -29.80
C VAL A 71 4.35 -5.95 -30.84
N GLU A 72 3.05 -5.82 -30.56
CA GLU A 72 2.11 -5.15 -31.45
C GLU A 72 2.50 -3.67 -31.68
N GLN A 73 2.85 -2.95 -30.61
CA GLN A 73 3.29 -1.56 -30.72
C GLN A 73 4.60 -1.45 -31.52
N ALA A 74 5.56 -2.35 -31.27
CA ALA A 74 6.85 -2.37 -31.94
C ALA A 74 6.71 -2.68 -33.45
N THR A 75 5.88 -3.66 -33.80
CA THR A 75 5.59 -4.01 -35.21
C THR A 75 4.82 -2.90 -35.93
N GLY A 76 4.03 -2.11 -35.21
CA GLY A 76 3.42 -0.87 -35.69
C GLY A 76 4.40 0.31 -35.86
N GLY A 77 5.71 0.10 -35.66
CA GLY A 77 6.76 1.11 -35.83
C GLY A 77 6.94 2.05 -34.63
N ARG A 78 6.32 1.74 -33.48
CA ARG A 78 6.52 2.52 -32.24
C ARG A 78 7.73 1.99 -31.49
N VAL A 79 8.62 2.89 -31.11
CA VAL A 79 9.71 2.59 -30.18
C VAL A 79 9.19 2.68 -28.76
N ILE A 80 9.47 1.66 -27.95
CA ILE A 80 9.19 1.62 -26.51
C ILE A 80 10.53 1.40 -25.82
N ASP A 81 10.95 2.38 -25.03
CA ASP A 81 12.23 2.35 -24.33
C ASP A 81 12.07 1.90 -22.87
N TYR A 82 10.90 2.10 -22.27
CA TYR A 82 10.64 1.76 -20.87
C TYR A 82 9.16 1.56 -20.55
N LEU A 83 8.88 0.84 -19.46
CA LEU A 83 7.56 0.70 -18.85
C LEU A 83 7.56 1.27 -17.43
N ILE A 84 6.48 1.98 -17.08
CA ILE A 84 6.13 2.33 -15.69
C ILE A 84 4.92 1.50 -15.30
N CYS A 85 5.03 0.69 -14.24
CA CYS A 85 3.96 -0.19 -13.78
C CYS A 85 3.57 0.17 -12.35
N ASP A 86 2.49 0.91 -12.13
CA ASP A 86 1.98 1.20 -10.78
C ASP A 86 1.00 0.12 -10.29
N GLU A 87 0.83 0.06 -8.96
CA GLU A 87 0.03 -0.92 -8.25
C GLU A 87 0.36 -2.38 -8.62
N ALA A 88 1.64 -2.64 -8.91
CA ALA A 88 2.14 -3.91 -9.45
C ALA A 88 1.95 -5.10 -8.50
N GLN A 89 1.61 -4.87 -7.22
CA GLN A 89 1.20 -5.94 -6.31
C GLN A 89 -0.03 -6.72 -6.80
N PHE A 90 -0.89 -6.08 -7.60
CA PHE A 90 -2.10 -6.68 -8.16
C PHE A 90 -1.85 -7.40 -9.48
N TYR A 91 -0.61 -7.40 -10.00
CA TYR A 91 -0.30 -8.13 -11.21
C TYR A 91 -0.21 -9.62 -10.90
N THR A 92 -0.52 -10.45 -11.89
CA THR A 92 -0.36 -11.89 -11.75
C THR A 92 1.12 -12.27 -11.79
N PRO A 93 1.55 -13.41 -11.21
CA PRO A 93 2.92 -13.87 -11.35
C PRO A 93 3.37 -14.02 -12.80
N VAL A 94 2.47 -14.45 -13.69
CA VAL A 94 2.73 -14.57 -15.14
C VAL A 94 3.01 -13.21 -15.76
N GLN A 95 2.25 -12.18 -15.40
CA GLN A 95 2.49 -10.81 -15.86
C GLN A 95 3.87 -10.30 -15.43
N VAL A 96 4.29 -10.60 -14.20
CA VAL A 96 5.64 -10.24 -13.73
C VAL A 96 6.73 -10.97 -14.51
N GLU A 97 6.52 -12.24 -14.88
CA GLU A 97 7.44 -12.99 -15.74
C GLU A 97 7.53 -12.39 -17.15
N GLN A 98 6.41 -11.93 -17.71
CA GLN A 98 6.40 -11.20 -18.99
C GLN A 98 7.22 -9.91 -18.91
N LEU A 99 7.11 -9.16 -17.80
CA LEU A 99 7.92 -7.94 -17.58
C LEU A 99 9.41 -8.25 -17.55
N ALA A 100 9.84 -9.31 -16.85
CA ALA A 100 11.23 -9.75 -16.85
C ALA A 100 11.70 -10.16 -18.25
N LYS A 101 10.87 -10.91 -18.98
CA LYS A 101 11.14 -11.29 -20.37
C LYS A 101 11.32 -10.08 -21.30
N LEU A 102 10.55 -9.00 -21.11
CA LEU A 102 10.72 -7.77 -21.89
C LEU A 102 12.06 -7.08 -21.63
N VAL A 103 12.54 -7.11 -20.38
CA VAL A 103 13.88 -6.60 -20.03
C VAL A 103 14.96 -7.39 -20.76
N ASP A 104 14.89 -8.72 -20.68
CA ASP A 104 15.92 -9.62 -21.23
C ASP A 104 15.94 -9.63 -22.76
N GLU A 105 14.79 -9.84 -23.39
CA GLU A 105 14.69 -10.12 -24.82
C GLU A 105 14.50 -8.86 -25.68
N MET A 106 13.89 -7.80 -25.12
CA MET A 106 13.61 -6.57 -25.85
C MET A 106 14.42 -5.37 -25.37
N HIS A 107 15.21 -5.53 -24.29
CA HIS A 107 16.03 -4.47 -23.71
C HIS A 107 15.22 -3.22 -23.32
N ILE A 108 14.01 -3.42 -22.79
CA ILE A 108 13.12 -2.37 -22.32
C ILE A 108 13.28 -2.24 -20.81
N ASP A 109 13.56 -1.04 -20.29
CA ASP A 109 13.61 -0.83 -18.83
C ASP A 109 12.21 -0.99 -18.21
N VAL A 110 12.09 -1.67 -17.08
CA VAL A 110 10.82 -1.80 -16.36
C VAL A 110 10.94 -1.23 -14.95
N TYR A 111 10.09 -0.24 -14.65
CA TYR A 111 10.00 0.36 -13.32
C TYR A 111 8.64 0.01 -12.70
N ALA A 112 8.64 -0.97 -11.81
CA ALA A 112 7.46 -1.41 -11.08
C ALA A 112 7.35 -0.69 -9.73
N PHE A 113 6.13 -0.30 -9.36
CA PHE A 113 5.80 0.37 -8.11
C PHE A 113 4.67 -0.39 -7.43
N GLY A 114 4.81 -0.68 -6.14
CA GLY A 114 3.78 -1.41 -5.43
C GLY A 114 4.04 -1.56 -3.93
N ILE A 115 3.08 -2.12 -3.23
CA ILE A 115 3.25 -2.53 -1.83
C ILE A 115 3.67 -4.00 -1.75
N THR A 116 4.51 -4.39 -0.80
CA THR A 116 4.94 -5.80 -0.68
C THR A 116 3.83 -6.70 -0.13
N ALA A 117 3.18 -6.27 0.94
CA ALA A 117 2.31 -7.10 1.75
C ALA A 117 0.96 -6.43 2.02
N ASP A 118 -0.05 -7.27 2.20
CA ASP A 118 -1.40 -6.86 2.53
C ASP A 118 -1.54 -6.45 4.02
N PHE A 119 -2.77 -6.15 4.41
CA PHE A 119 -3.10 -5.77 5.78
C PHE A 119 -2.89 -6.88 6.82
N ARG A 120 -2.63 -8.12 6.38
CA ARG A 120 -2.35 -9.31 7.19
C ARG A 120 -0.86 -9.62 7.24
N THR A 121 -0.02 -8.76 6.67
CA THR A 121 1.43 -8.96 6.49
C THR A 121 1.80 -10.15 5.61
N GLU A 122 0.90 -10.56 4.72
CA GLU A 122 1.18 -11.58 3.72
C GLU A 122 1.59 -10.93 2.40
N LEU A 123 2.65 -11.42 1.77
CA LEU A 123 3.09 -10.91 0.48
C LEU A 123 2.01 -11.10 -0.59
N PHE A 124 1.73 -10.04 -1.33
CA PHE A 124 0.95 -10.14 -2.56
C PHE A 124 1.63 -11.07 -3.56
N PRO A 125 0.88 -11.86 -4.34
CA PRO A 125 1.47 -12.74 -5.35
C PRO A 125 2.36 -12.00 -6.36
N GLY A 126 1.90 -10.86 -6.90
CA GLY A 126 2.67 -10.04 -7.84
C GLY A 126 3.96 -9.50 -7.21
N SER A 127 3.86 -8.91 -6.02
CA SER A 127 5.02 -8.40 -5.28
C SER A 127 6.01 -9.50 -4.89
N ARG A 128 5.53 -10.68 -4.51
CA ARG A 128 6.38 -11.85 -4.25
C ARG A 128 7.19 -12.19 -5.50
N ARG A 129 6.52 -12.26 -6.66
CA ARG A 129 7.21 -12.58 -7.92
C ARG A 129 8.19 -11.48 -8.34
N LEU A 130 7.85 -10.21 -8.11
CA LEU A 130 8.76 -9.08 -8.36
C LEU A 130 10.01 -9.16 -7.48
N ILE A 131 9.87 -9.56 -6.21
CA ILE A 131 11.01 -9.74 -5.31
C ILE A 131 11.94 -10.87 -5.79
N GLU A 132 11.38 -11.91 -6.40
CA GLU A 132 12.15 -13.05 -6.93
C GLU A 132 12.91 -12.71 -8.22
N LEU A 133 12.36 -11.83 -9.06
CA LEU A 133 12.85 -11.59 -10.43
C LEU A 133 13.52 -10.23 -10.65
N ALA A 134 13.21 -9.21 -9.85
CA ALA A 134 13.76 -7.87 -10.08
C ALA A 134 15.28 -7.84 -9.86
N ASP A 135 15.99 -7.18 -10.78
CA ASP A 135 17.43 -6.91 -10.63
C ASP A 135 17.71 -6.11 -9.36
N ARG A 136 16.80 -5.18 -9.02
CA ARG A 136 16.94 -4.27 -7.89
C ARG A 136 15.60 -3.98 -7.23
N ILE A 137 15.60 -4.08 -5.91
CA ILE A 137 14.48 -3.66 -5.06
C ILE A 137 14.90 -2.39 -4.31
N GLN A 138 14.09 -1.34 -4.43
CA GLN A 138 14.37 -0.04 -3.83
C GLN A 138 13.22 0.42 -2.94
N VAL A 139 13.56 1.05 -1.82
CA VAL A 139 12.58 1.72 -0.97
C VAL A 139 12.56 3.20 -1.35
N PRO A 140 11.39 3.81 -1.63
CA PRO A 140 11.28 5.24 -1.87
C PRO A 140 11.87 6.06 -0.72
N GLN A 141 12.50 7.19 -1.03
CA GLN A 141 13.20 8.03 -0.04
C GLN A 141 12.24 8.70 0.96
N VAL A 142 10.98 8.90 0.57
CA VAL A 142 9.96 9.49 1.43
C VAL A 142 9.39 8.40 2.32
N GLU A 143 9.70 8.47 3.62
CA GLU A 143 9.18 7.52 4.59
C GLU A 143 7.74 7.86 4.96
N ALA A 144 6.85 6.88 4.82
CA ALA A 144 5.55 6.95 5.47
C ALA A 144 5.74 6.89 6.99
N LEU A 145 4.96 7.67 7.73
CA LEU A 145 5.06 7.75 9.18
C LEU A 145 3.83 7.11 9.82
N CYS A 146 4.07 6.30 10.85
CA CYS A 146 3.04 5.90 11.78
C CYS A 146 2.60 7.12 12.58
N TRP A 147 1.38 7.11 13.13
CA TRP A 147 0.87 8.19 13.99
C TRP A 147 1.81 8.54 15.17
N CYS A 148 2.71 7.63 15.56
CA CYS A 148 3.73 7.87 16.59
C CYS A 148 5.02 8.52 16.07
N GLY A 149 5.06 8.98 14.82
CA GLY A 149 6.21 9.63 14.20
C GLY A 149 7.34 8.68 13.78
N ARG A 150 7.29 7.39 14.12
CA ARG A 150 8.24 6.40 13.63
C ARG A 150 7.89 5.97 12.21
N ARG A 151 8.89 5.53 11.46
CA ARG A 151 8.71 4.94 10.14
C ARG A 151 7.65 3.83 10.15
N ALA A 152 6.63 4.00 9.30
CA ALA A 152 5.66 2.98 9.01
C ALA A 152 6.26 1.93 8.08
N THR A 153 5.93 0.67 8.34
CA THR A 153 6.45 -0.49 7.61
C THR A 153 5.35 -1.51 7.28
N HIS A 154 4.14 -1.30 7.81
CA HIS A 154 3.03 -2.22 7.70
C HIS A 154 1.79 -1.45 7.26
N ASN A 155 0.97 -2.07 6.42
CA ASN A 155 -0.36 -1.59 6.10
C ASN A 155 -1.33 -2.28 7.07
N ALA A 156 -2.33 -1.56 7.58
CA ALA A 156 -3.36 -2.08 8.45
C ALA A 156 -4.72 -1.71 7.87
N ARG A 157 -5.66 -2.65 7.91
CA ARG A 157 -7.07 -2.41 7.63
C ARG A 157 -7.76 -2.14 8.95
N VAL A 158 -8.55 -1.08 8.99
CA VAL A 158 -9.27 -0.62 10.17
C VAL A 158 -10.75 -0.62 9.83
N VAL A 159 -11.56 -1.29 10.65
CA VAL A 159 -13.01 -1.33 10.50
C VAL A 159 -13.60 -0.79 11.80
N ASP A 160 -14.35 0.31 11.70
CA ASP A 160 -14.95 0.99 12.85
C ASP A 160 -13.94 1.35 13.97
N GLY A 161 -12.72 1.70 13.57
CA GLY A 161 -11.62 2.08 14.47
C GLY A 161 -10.75 0.92 14.97
N ASP A 162 -11.18 -0.33 14.78
CA ASP A 162 -10.46 -1.53 15.19
C ASP A 162 -9.68 -2.15 14.03
N MET A 163 -8.45 -2.60 14.31
CA MET A 163 -7.63 -3.26 13.30
C MET A 163 -8.12 -4.70 13.06
N VAL A 164 -8.40 -5.03 11.81
CA VAL A 164 -8.76 -6.38 11.38
C VAL A 164 -7.56 -7.09 10.76
N VAL A 165 -7.45 -8.40 11.00
CA VAL A 165 -6.36 -9.26 10.47
C VAL A 165 -6.88 -10.49 9.72
N GLU A 166 -8.18 -10.55 9.49
CA GLU A 166 -8.87 -11.60 8.74
C GLU A 166 -9.74 -10.96 7.65
N GLY A 167 -10.10 -11.74 6.63
CA GLY A 167 -10.90 -11.30 5.49
C GLY A 167 -10.13 -11.29 4.17
N GLU A 168 -10.84 -10.95 3.09
CA GLU A 168 -10.27 -10.96 1.73
C GLU A 168 -9.21 -9.87 1.53
N GLN A 169 -8.17 -10.21 0.78
CA GLN A 169 -6.98 -9.38 0.57
C GLN A 169 -7.27 -8.09 -0.21
N VAL A 170 -8.26 -8.11 -1.10
CA VAL A 170 -8.63 -6.99 -1.96
C VAL A 170 -10.04 -6.52 -1.63
N VAL A 171 -10.14 -5.36 -0.97
CA VAL A 171 -11.39 -4.60 -0.88
C VAL A 171 -11.08 -3.23 -1.44
N VAL A 172 -11.12 -3.11 -2.76
CA VAL A 172 -11.05 -1.82 -3.44
C VAL A 172 -12.45 -1.23 -3.36
N GLY A 173 -12.67 -0.37 -2.37
CA GLY A 173 -13.72 0.65 -2.38
C GLY A 173 -15.14 0.18 -2.68
N ASP A 174 -15.64 -0.87 -2.03
CA ASP A 174 -17.09 -1.12 -2.01
C ASP A 174 -17.73 -0.29 -0.89
N ILE A 175 -17.83 1.02 -1.10
CA ILE A 175 -18.70 1.91 -0.32
C ILE A 175 -20.17 1.74 -0.78
N SER A 176 -20.43 0.83 -1.73
CA SER A 176 -21.71 0.58 -2.38
C SER A 176 -22.40 -0.72 -1.95
N GLY A 177 -22.05 -1.26 -0.78
CA GLY A 177 -22.61 -2.53 -0.29
C GLY A 177 -23.08 -2.48 1.15
N GLY A 178 -24.18 -1.76 1.46
CA GLY A 178 -25.13 -2.03 2.56
C GLY A 178 -24.64 -2.22 4.01
N SER A 179 -23.34 -2.10 4.28
CA SER A 179 -22.71 -2.26 5.58
C SER A 179 -22.46 -0.88 6.18
N SER A 180 -22.93 -0.64 7.40
CA SER A 180 -22.69 0.62 8.12
C SER A 180 -21.26 0.79 8.63
N ALA A 181 -20.40 -0.21 8.42
CA ALA A 181 -19.04 -0.23 8.94
C ALA A 181 -18.11 0.62 8.06
N THR A 182 -17.34 1.52 8.67
CA THR A 182 -16.38 2.37 7.97
C THR A 182 -15.05 1.63 7.81
N VAL A 183 -14.67 1.32 6.57
CA VAL A 183 -13.39 0.65 6.26
C VAL A 183 -12.34 1.68 5.88
N GLU A 184 -11.25 1.73 6.64
CA GLU A 184 -10.11 2.61 6.46
C GLU A 184 -8.82 1.80 6.32
N TYR A 185 -7.79 2.40 5.70
CA TYR A 185 -6.45 1.86 5.67
C TYR A 185 -5.48 2.83 6.35
N GLU A 186 -4.67 2.30 7.25
CA GLU A 186 -3.66 3.05 8.01
C GLU A 186 -2.28 2.41 7.84
N VAL A 187 -1.21 3.22 7.87
CA VAL A 187 0.17 2.73 7.86
C VAL A 187 0.78 2.81 9.25
N LEU A 188 1.31 1.69 9.73
CA LEU A 188 1.79 1.53 11.10
C LEU A 188 3.27 1.12 11.16
N CYS A 189 3.93 1.48 12.26
CA CYS A 189 5.19 0.86 12.62
C CYS A 189 4.91 -0.58 13.08
N ARG A 190 5.89 -1.48 12.93
CA ARG A 190 5.77 -2.89 13.34
C ARG A 190 5.24 -3.06 14.76
N ARG A 191 5.67 -2.22 15.72
CA ARG A 191 5.21 -2.31 17.12
C ARG A 191 3.71 -2.09 17.23
N HIS A 192 3.18 -1.06 16.57
CA HIS A 192 1.74 -0.75 16.65
C HIS A 192 0.89 -1.71 15.83
N TYR A 193 1.40 -2.18 14.69
CA TYR A 193 0.76 -3.27 13.96
C TYR A 193 0.63 -4.54 14.82
N MET A 194 1.73 -5.01 15.43
CA MET A 194 1.72 -6.21 16.27
C MET A 194 0.86 -6.06 17.53
N ARG A 195 0.69 -4.84 18.03
CA ARG A 195 -0.20 -4.51 19.15
C ARG A 195 -1.64 -4.21 18.73
N ARG A 196 -1.97 -4.24 17.44
CA ARG A 196 -3.28 -3.84 16.89
C ARG A 196 -3.70 -2.44 17.37
N MET A 197 -2.73 -1.53 17.49
CA MET A 197 -2.92 -0.18 18.00
C MET A 197 -3.08 0.81 16.84
N THR A 198 -4.33 1.10 16.49
CA THR A 198 -4.71 2.10 15.48
C THR A 198 -4.56 3.53 16.03
N SER A 199 -4.55 4.52 15.15
CA SER A 199 -4.64 5.92 15.56
C SER A 199 -5.94 6.23 16.31
N HIS A 200 -7.04 5.56 15.97
CA HIS A 200 -8.33 5.66 16.68
C HIS A 200 -8.22 5.15 18.12
N ALA A 201 -7.65 3.95 18.32
CA ALA A 201 -7.43 3.39 19.64
C ALA A 201 -6.51 4.28 20.50
N ALA A 202 -5.44 4.82 19.89
CA ALA A 202 -4.53 5.73 20.58
C ALA A 202 -5.22 7.03 21.01
N ARG A 203 -6.08 7.62 20.15
CA ARG A 203 -6.85 8.84 20.49
C ARG A 203 -7.88 8.59 21.59
N ALA A 204 -8.54 7.44 21.59
CA ALA A 204 -9.52 7.10 22.63
C ALA A 204 -8.90 6.99 24.03
N GLN A 205 -7.59 6.71 24.10
CA GLN A 205 -6.83 6.57 25.34
C GLN A 205 -5.99 7.81 25.68
N ALA A 206 -5.95 8.80 24.79
CA ALA A 206 -5.21 10.02 25.01
C ALA A 206 -5.92 10.89 26.06
N VAL A 207 -5.17 11.34 27.07
CA VAL A 207 -5.67 12.25 28.13
C VAL A 207 -6.06 13.62 27.55
N SER A 208 -5.52 13.99 26.39
CA SER A 208 -5.91 15.16 25.60
C SER A 208 -5.74 14.86 24.10
N PRO A 209 -6.67 15.31 23.22
CA PRO A 209 -6.58 15.11 21.76
C PRO A 209 -5.38 15.80 21.10
N GLU A 210 -4.71 16.72 21.78
CA GLU A 210 -3.58 17.50 21.25
C GLU A 210 -2.21 16.82 21.45
N VAL A 211 -2.11 15.75 22.24
CA VAL A 211 -0.83 15.09 22.55
C VAL A 211 -0.97 13.59 22.33
N LEU A 212 -0.72 13.14 21.11
CA LEU A 212 -0.50 11.71 20.87
C LEU A 212 0.73 11.27 21.69
N PRO A 213 0.63 10.20 22.50
CA PRO A 213 1.74 9.78 23.33
C PRO A 213 2.86 9.23 22.44
N PHE A 214 3.90 10.04 22.22
CA PHE A 214 5.15 9.60 21.60
C PHE A 214 5.95 8.68 22.54
N ASP A 215 5.58 8.64 23.82
CA ASP A 215 6.22 7.82 24.84
C ASP A 215 5.73 6.36 24.77
N LEU A 216 6.68 5.47 24.51
CA LEU A 216 6.44 4.08 24.09
C LEU A 216 5.73 3.23 25.16
N ASP A 217 5.86 3.60 26.43
CA ASP A 217 5.37 2.83 27.58
C ASP A 217 3.92 3.16 27.95
N LEU A 218 3.34 4.17 27.31
CA LEU A 218 1.94 4.58 27.50
C LEU A 218 0.99 3.98 26.47
N CYS A 219 1.47 3.12 25.56
CA CYS A 219 0.66 2.47 24.55
C CYS A 219 0.02 1.21 25.16
N PRO A 220 -1.26 1.24 25.59
CA PRO A 220 -1.86 0.13 26.29
C PRO A 220 -2.08 -1.06 25.36
N LEU A 221 -2.18 -2.26 25.92
CA LEU A 221 -2.47 -3.46 25.12
C LEU A 221 -3.99 -3.54 24.91
N PRO A 222 -4.48 -3.87 23.69
CA PRO A 222 -5.90 -4.17 23.50
C PRO A 222 -6.34 -5.24 24.50
N GLY A 223 -7.43 -4.96 25.24
CA GLY A 223 -7.98 -5.87 26.25
C GLY A 223 -7.54 -5.61 27.70
N ALA A 224 -6.51 -4.80 27.95
CA ALA A 224 -6.01 -4.59 29.33
C ALA A 224 -6.93 -3.73 30.23
N GLY A 225 -8.03 -3.17 29.69
CA GLY A 225 -8.92 -2.24 30.40
C GLY A 225 -10.33 -2.75 30.68
N ARG A 226 -10.68 -4.01 30.37
CA ARG A 226 -12.04 -4.54 30.60
C ARG A 226 -12.21 -5.43 31.83
N ASP A 227 -11.12 -5.89 32.47
CA ASP A 227 -11.18 -6.85 33.58
C ASP A 227 -10.82 -6.26 34.97
N ALA A 228 -10.71 -4.94 35.11
CA ALA A 228 -10.35 -4.29 36.38
C ALA A 228 -11.49 -3.48 37.02
N ALA A 229 -12.73 -3.94 36.91
CA ALA A 229 -13.84 -3.49 37.75
C ALA A 229 -14.15 -4.58 38.79
N ASP A 230 -13.42 -4.52 39.90
CA ASP A 230 -13.61 -5.36 41.10
C ASP A 230 -14.97 -5.07 41.77
N PRO A 231 -15.83 -6.07 42.03
CA PRO A 231 -17.11 -5.86 42.70
C PRO A 231 -16.90 -5.86 44.23
N ALA A 232 -16.44 -4.75 44.79
CA ALA A 232 -16.22 -4.68 46.24
C ALA A 232 -16.47 -3.28 46.84
N THR A 233 -17.73 -2.82 46.83
CA THR A 233 -18.23 -1.92 47.88
C THR A 233 -19.73 -2.15 48.11
N GLY A 234 -20.05 -3.23 48.81
CA GLY A 234 -21.35 -3.43 49.47
C GLY A 234 -21.21 -3.13 50.96
N GLU A 235 -21.01 -1.87 51.34
CA GLU A 235 -21.11 -1.47 52.75
C GLU A 235 -22.59 -1.33 53.13
N SER A 236 -23.10 -2.36 53.82
CA SER A 236 -24.33 -2.32 54.58
C SER A 236 -24.21 -1.30 55.72
N ARG A 237 -24.90 -0.16 55.61
CA ARG A 237 -25.23 0.66 56.79
C ARG A 237 -26.41 0.02 57.51
N SER A 238 -26.11 -0.73 58.57
CA SER A 238 -27.07 -1.15 59.58
C SER A 238 -26.71 -0.52 60.94
N GLY A 239 -27.73 0.02 61.60
CA GLY A 239 -27.71 0.51 62.98
C GLY A 239 -27.73 2.04 63.11
N LEU A 240 -28.48 2.66 64.01
CA LEU A 240 -29.56 2.25 64.94
C LEU A 240 -29.97 3.56 65.66
N ALA A 241 -31.28 3.81 65.82
CA ALA A 241 -31.97 4.66 66.80
C ALA A 241 -33.08 5.52 66.17
#